data_AF-A0A168AD08-F1
#
_entry.id   AF-A0A168AD08-F1
#
_cell.length_a   1.000
_cell.length_b   1.000
_cell.length_c   1.000
_cell.angle_alpha   90.00
_cell.angle_beta   90.00
_cell.angle_gamma   90.00
#
_symmetry.space_group_name_H-M   'P 1'
#
loop_
_entity.id
_entity.type
_entity.pdbx_description
1 polymer ?
#
loop_
_entity_poly.entity_id
_entity_poly.type
_entity_poly.pdbx_seq_one_letter_code
_entity_poly.pdbx_strand_id
1 'polypeptide(L)'
;MAKQEDLFKNVVSHAKEYGFIFPSSEIYDGLSAVYDYAQNGVELKKNIREYWWKAMVQMNDNIVGLDASILMHPTTWKASGHVDAFNDPLIDNKDSKRRYRADVLIEDYAEKLNQKAIKEIEKARARFGEAFNEQEFVTTNARVMEYKAKEREILERMARSLGNEDLEDVKALIEELEIACPESGSRNWTEVRQFNLMFGTKLGASADSAMDLYLRPETAQGIFVNFLNVQKSGRMKVPFGIAQTGKAFRNEIVARQFIFRMREFEQMEMQFFVRPGEEMKHYEFWKDARLKWHLSLGLGRENYRFHDHEKLAHYANAAADIEFNFPFGFKELEGIHSRTDFDLKAHEQFSGRKLQYFDAELNQNYVPYVVETSVGLDRMFLAVFATSLKEETLEDGSTRTVLKLPSVLAPTKAAILPLVKKDGLPEIAHKIIDDLRWDFNVAYDEKDAVGRRYRRQDALGTPFCITVDHQTIEDQTVTIRHRDTMKQDRVAIADLKTIIDNEVSMKNWLMKM
;
A
#
# COMPACT_ATOMS: atom_id res chain seq x y z
N MET A 1 -13.43 16.53 -7.08
CA MET A 1 -12.16 17.27 -6.98
C MET A 1 -12.06 18.05 -5.68
N ALA A 2 -12.74 19.19 -5.47
CA ALA A 2 -12.60 19.97 -4.22
C ALA A 2 -12.89 19.16 -2.92
N LYS A 3 -14.01 18.42 -2.89
CA LYS A 3 -14.37 17.54 -1.75
C LYS A 3 -13.37 16.40 -1.49
N GLN A 4 -12.64 15.95 -2.51
CA GLN A 4 -11.66 14.86 -2.42
C GLN A 4 -10.28 15.39 -1.96
N GLU A 5 -9.90 16.58 -2.42
CA GLU A 5 -8.71 17.29 -1.92
C GLU A 5 -8.86 17.65 -0.44
N ASP A 6 -10.04 18.09 -0.02
CA ASP A 6 -10.32 18.38 1.38
C ASP A 6 -10.31 17.12 2.25
N LEU A 7 -10.85 16.00 1.74
CA LEU A 7 -10.74 14.71 2.41
C LEU A 7 -9.28 14.29 2.60
N PHE A 8 -8.44 14.46 1.58
CA PHE A 8 -7.02 14.10 1.67
C PHE A 8 -6.26 14.98 2.68
N LYS A 9 -6.55 16.28 2.73
CA LYS A 9 -5.99 17.18 3.77
C LYS A 9 -6.41 16.74 5.17
N ASN A 10 -7.67 16.37 5.36
CA ASN A 10 -8.18 15.86 6.63
C ASN A 10 -7.46 14.58 7.06
N VAL A 11 -7.21 13.67 6.11
CA VAL A 11 -6.41 12.46 6.35
C VAL A 11 -5.00 12.80 6.85
N VAL A 12 -4.30 13.71 6.19
CA VAL A 12 -2.94 14.11 6.59
C VAL A 12 -2.95 14.81 7.96
N SER A 13 -3.90 15.70 8.20
CA SER A 13 -4.04 16.40 9.48
C SER A 13 -4.32 15.43 10.63
N HIS A 14 -5.26 14.49 10.42
CA HIS A 14 -5.62 13.47 11.41
C HIS A 14 -4.44 12.56 11.74
N ALA A 15 -3.68 12.15 10.72
CA ALA A 15 -2.49 11.31 10.93
C ALA A 15 -1.45 11.99 11.82
N LYS A 16 -1.25 13.30 11.65
CA LYS A 16 -0.33 14.09 12.48
C LYS A 16 -0.90 14.32 13.88
N GLU A 17 -2.13 14.80 14.00
CA GLU A 17 -2.73 15.16 15.28
C GLU A 17 -2.83 13.98 16.25
N TYR A 18 -3.18 12.80 15.74
CA TYR A 18 -3.42 11.61 16.56
C TYR A 18 -2.23 10.66 16.65
N GLY A 19 -1.04 11.09 16.23
CA GLY A 19 0.20 10.32 16.40
C GLY A 19 0.25 9.03 15.59
N PHE A 20 -0.09 9.13 14.30
CA PHE A 20 0.12 8.05 13.32
C PHE A 20 1.39 8.29 12.51
N ILE A 21 1.53 9.45 11.86
CA ILE A 21 2.64 9.72 10.94
C ILE A 21 3.14 11.15 11.13
N PHE A 22 4.46 11.31 11.19
CA PHE A 22 5.14 12.60 11.21
C PHE A 22 6.11 12.74 10.03
N PRO A 23 6.36 13.96 9.53
CA PRO A 23 7.52 14.22 8.66
C PRO A 23 8.80 13.79 9.37
N SER A 24 9.65 13.02 8.68
CA SER A 24 10.90 12.59 9.30
C SER A 24 11.80 13.79 9.54
N SER A 25 12.44 13.84 10.72
CA SER A 25 13.30 14.96 11.13
C SER A 25 12.58 16.33 11.12
N GLU A 26 11.30 16.39 11.50
CA GLU A 26 10.47 17.61 11.45
C GLU A 26 11.12 18.84 12.12
N ILE A 27 11.89 18.66 13.21
CA ILE A 27 12.59 19.76 13.90
C ILE A 27 13.73 20.39 13.07
N TYR A 28 14.15 19.75 11.99
CA TYR A 28 15.16 20.20 11.03
C TYR A 28 14.54 20.50 9.65
N ASP A 29 13.32 21.08 9.65
CA ASP A 29 12.51 21.38 8.46
C ASP A 29 11.98 20.15 7.70
N GLY A 30 12.23 18.95 8.23
CA GLY A 30 11.79 17.68 7.66
C GLY A 30 12.61 17.24 6.44
N LEU A 31 12.55 15.94 6.14
CA LEU A 31 13.11 15.37 4.92
C LEU A 31 11.99 15.01 3.94
N SER A 32 12.03 15.60 2.74
CA SER A 32 11.01 15.38 1.71
C SER A 32 10.86 13.89 1.37
N ALA A 33 9.61 13.40 1.33
CA ALA A 33 9.24 12.01 1.03
C ALA A 33 9.67 10.96 2.06
N VAL A 34 10.11 11.39 3.24
CA VAL A 34 10.53 10.48 4.31
C VAL A 34 9.69 10.80 5.54
N TYR A 35 9.10 9.75 6.13
CA TYR A 35 8.13 9.89 7.21
C TYR A 35 8.43 8.90 8.32
N ASP A 36 8.13 9.31 9.55
CA ASP A 36 8.25 8.50 10.74
C ASP A 36 6.85 8.04 11.20
N TYR A 37 6.71 6.76 11.53
CA TYR A 37 5.48 6.20 12.08
C TYR A 37 5.50 6.32 13.61
N ALA A 38 4.55 7.07 14.15
CA ALA A 38 4.42 7.35 15.58
C ALA A 38 3.68 6.23 16.33
N GLN A 39 3.35 6.42 17.61
CA GLN A 39 2.87 5.34 18.49
C GLN A 39 1.63 4.58 17.98
N ASN A 40 0.68 5.23 17.32
CA ASN A 40 -0.48 4.54 16.73
C ASN A 40 -0.17 4.03 15.32
N GLY A 41 0.70 4.75 14.59
CA GLY A 41 1.11 4.38 13.25
C GLY A 41 1.93 3.10 13.21
N VAL A 42 2.88 2.94 14.14
CA VAL A 42 3.72 1.74 14.22
C VAL A 42 2.88 0.49 14.52
N GLU A 43 1.90 0.59 15.42
CA GLU A 43 1.02 -0.54 15.74
C GLU A 43 0.06 -0.84 14.57
N LEU A 44 -0.54 0.16 13.91
CA LEU A 44 -1.36 -0.10 12.72
C LEU A 44 -0.53 -0.73 11.59
N LYS A 45 0.67 -0.20 11.32
CA LYS A 45 1.57 -0.73 10.29
C LYS A 45 1.99 -2.18 10.58
N LYS A 46 2.34 -2.46 11.84
CA LYS A 46 2.62 -3.81 12.33
C LYS A 46 1.42 -4.73 12.15
N ASN A 47 0.22 -4.31 12.55
CA ASN A 47 -0.98 -5.14 12.43
C ASN A 47 -1.33 -5.47 10.96
N ILE A 48 -1.15 -4.53 10.03
CA ILE A 48 -1.34 -4.79 8.60
C ILE A 48 -0.33 -5.83 8.11
N ARG A 49 0.94 -5.68 8.49
CA ARG A 49 2.00 -6.63 8.14
C ARG A 49 1.74 -8.02 8.69
N GLU A 50 1.35 -8.14 9.95
CA GLU A 50 1.01 -9.42 10.58
C GLU A 50 -0.23 -10.06 9.94
N TYR A 51 -1.25 -9.27 9.59
CA TYR A 51 -2.43 -9.75 8.89
C TYR A 51 -2.07 -10.33 7.52
N TRP A 52 -1.18 -9.66 6.78
CA TRP A 52 -0.64 -10.17 5.52
C TRP A 52 0.22 -11.43 5.73
N TRP A 53 1.12 -11.40 6.71
CA TRP A 53 2.04 -12.51 6.98
C TRP A 53 1.31 -13.79 7.35
N LYS A 54 0.27 -13.71 8.19
CA LYS A 54 -0.56 -14.86 8.51
C LYS A 54 -1.29 -15.38 7.28
N ALA A 55 -1.91 -14.51 6.49
CA ALA A 55 -2.62 -14.90 5.28
C ALA A 55 -1.71 -15.53 4.22
N MET A 56 -0.49 -15.00 4.06
CA MET A 56 0.43 -15.41 3.01
C MET A 56 1.27 -16.62 3.42
N VAL A 57 1.83 -16.61 4.63
CA VAL A 57 2.76 -17.64 5.10
C VAL A 57 2.04 -18.67 5.95
N GLN A 58 1.36 -18.24 7.02
CA GLN A 58 0.80 -19.20 7.99
C GLN A 58 -0.36 -20.04 7.42
N MET A 59 -1.17 -19.47 6.52
CA MET A 59 -2.32 -20.16 5.91
C MET A 59 -1.95 -20.97 4.65
N ASN A 60 -0.67 -21.03 4.25
CA ASN A 60 -0.23 -21.78 3.08
C ASN A 60 0.92 -22.73 3.45
N ASP A 61 0.69 -24.03 3.30
CA ASP A 61 1.67 -25.08 3.68
C ASP A 61 2.97 -25.03 2.86
N ASN A 62 2.94 -24.39 1.69
CA ASN A 62 4.04 -24.33 0.75
C ASN A 62 4.64 -22.92 0.61
N ILE A 63 4.42 -22.02 1.56
CA ILE A 63 5.04 -20.69 1.57
C ILE A 63 5.87 -20.51 2.83
N VAL A 64 7.11 -20.05 2.67
CA VAL A 64 8.04 -19.83 3.78
C VAL A 64 8.53 -18.38 3.81
N GLY A 65 8.94 -17.91 4.99
CA GLY A 65 9.46 -16.57 5.18
C GLY A 65 10.97 -16.45 4.89
N LEU A 66 11.38 -15.27 4.44
CA LEU A 66 12.78 -14.85 4.34
C LEU A 66 12.92 -13.40 4.84
N ASP A 67 14.06 -13.07 5.44
CA ASP A 67 14.48 -11.69 5.70
C ASP A 67 15.90 -11.47 5.15
N ALA A 68 15.97 -11.01 3.90
CA ALA A 68 17.24 -10.69 3.25
C ALA A 68 17.75 -9.31 3.65
N SER A 69 19.08 -9.12 3.57
CA SER A 69 19.72 -7.83 3.82
C SER A 69 19.29 -6.75 2.81
N ILE A 70 19.37 -5.48 3.24
CA ILE A 70 19.19 -4.31 2.34
C ILE A 70 20.40 -4.15 1.43
N LEU A 71 21.61 -4.27 2.02
CA LEU A 71 22.86 -4.20 1.27
C LEU A 71 23.11 -5.55 0.59
N MET A 72 23.18 -5.52 -0.74
CA MET A 72 23.43 -6.69 -1.58
C MET A 72 24.61 -6.40 -2.53
N HIS A 73 25.25 -7.47 -3.01
CA HIS A 73 26.34 -7.34 -3.96
C HIS A 73 25.88 -6.59 -5.23
N PRO A 74 26.65 -5.63 -5.79
CA PRO A 74 26.23 -4.78 -6.90
C PRO A 74 25.77 -5.54 -8.14
N THR A 75 26.44 -6.66 -8.42
CA THR A 75 26.08 -7.57 -9.53
C THR A 75 24.63 -8.06 -9.45
N THR A 76 24.02 -8.12 -8.26
CA THR A 76 22.58 -8.43 -8.09
C THR A 76 21.70 -7.45 -8.88
N TRP A 77 22.03 -6.16 -8.81
CA TRP A 77 21.28 -5.08 -9.46
C TRP A 77 21.59 -4.99 -10.95
N LYS A 78 22.79 -5.41 -11.35
CA LYS A 78 23.14 -5.56 -12.77
C LYS A 78 22.41 -6.75 -13.40
N ALA A 79 22.38 -7.89 -12.72
CA ALA A 79 21.70 -9.09 -13.19
C ALA A 79 20.18 -8.86 -13.37
N SER A 80 19.56 -8.19 -12.40
CA SER A 80 18.14 -7.83 -12.48
C SER A 80 17.82 -6.66 -13.41
N GLY A 81 18.82 -6.06 -14.08
CA GLY A 81 18.65 -4.94 -15.00
C GLY A 81 18.42 -3.58 -14.33
N HIS A 82 18.36 -3.50 -12.99
CA HIS A 82 18.09 -2.26 -12.28
C HIS A 82 19.17 -1.17 -12.48
N VAL A 83 20.44 -1.57 -12.64
CA VAL A 83 21.51 -0.61 -12.92
C VAL A 83 21.31 0.08 -14.28
N ASP A 84 20.78 -0.64 -15.26
CA ASP A 84 20.71 -0.17 -16.65
C ASP A 84 19.36 0.47 -16.99
N ALA A 85 18.26 -0.08 -16.45
CA ALA A 85 16.89 0.26 -16.88
C ALA A 85 16.03 0.91 -15.79
N PHE A 86 16.50 1.04 -14.53
CA PHE A 86 15.71 1.62 -13.44
C PHE A 86 15.82 3.16 -13.40
N ASN A 87 15.45 3.79 -14.51
CA ASN A 87 15.56 5.22 -14.72
C ASN A 87 14.19 5.83 -15.03
N ASP A 88 13.90 6.98 -14.42
CA ASP A 88 12.74 7.80 -14.78
C ASP A 88 13.14 8.91 -15.78
N PRO A 89 12.26 9.26 -16.74
CA PRO A 89 12.48 10.40 -17.64
C PRO A 89 12.24 11.71 -16.87
N LEU A 90 13.31 12.43 -16.59
CA LEU A 90 13.32 13.66 -15.78
C LEU A 90 13.33 14.90 -16.65
N ILE A 91 12.48 15.89 -16.32
CA ILE A 91 12.46 17.22 -16.93
C ILE A 91 12.39 18.31 -15.84
N ASP A 92 13.10 19.42 -16.03
CA ASP A 92 13.06 20.56 -15.11
C ASP A 92 12.34 21.75 -15.77
N ASN A 93 11.60 22.51 -14.98
CA ASN A 93 11.10 23.81 -15.43
C ASN A 93 12.07 24.91 -14.98
N LYS A 94 12.57 25.71 -15.92
CA LYS A 94 13.61 26.72 -15.65
C LYS A 94 13.13 27.88 -14.78
N ASP A 95 11.84 28.18 -14.80
CA ASP A 95 11.28 29.32 -14.06
C ASP A 95 10.94 28.96 -12.61
N SER A 96 10.24 27.83 -12.40
CA SER A 96 9.91 27.33 -11.05
C SER A 96 11.09 26.62 -10.37
N LYS A 97 12.11 26.22 -11.14
CA LYS A 97 13.25 25.38 -10.68
C LYS A 97 12.81 24.04 -10.09
N ARG A 98 11.59 23.60 -10.41
CA ARG A 98 11.03 22.33 -9.97
C ARG A 98 11.35 21.22 -10.97
N ARG A 99 11.49 20.02 -10.42
CA ARG A 99 11.74 18.78 -11.15
C ARG A 99 10.43 18.03 -11.33
N TYR A 100 10.25 17.44 -12.50
CA TYR A 100 9.07 16.68 -12.86
C TYR A 100 9.47 15.41 -13.59
N ARG A 101 8.59 14.41 -13.48
CA ARG A 101 8.61 13.23 -14.32
C ARG A 101 7.90 13.55 -15.63
N ALA A 102 8.60 13.38 -16.75
CA ALA A 102 8.12 13.75 -18.07
C ALA A 102 6.91 12.91 -18.49
N ASP A 103 6.97 11.61 -18.21
CA ASP A 103 5.87 10.66 -18.41
C ASP A 103 4.62 11.04 -17.57
N VAL A 104 4.79 11.31 -16.28
CA VAL A 104 3.69 11.71 -15.39
C VAL A 104 3.02 13.01 -15.86
N LEU A 105 3.78 13.97 -16.40
CA LEU A 105 3.19 15.20 -16.96
C LEU A 105 2.26 14.89 -18.14
N ILE A 106 2.64 13.94 -18.99
CA ILE A 106 1.85 13.50 -20.15
C ILE A 106 0.65 12.68 -19.69
N GLU A 107 0.83 11.75 -18.73
CA GLU A 107 -0.26 10.96 -18.13
C GLU A 107 -1.31 11.85 -17.46
N ASP A 108 -0.89 12.84 -16.65
CA ASP A 108 -1.78 13.79 -15.99
C ASP A 108 -2.57 14.62 -17.03
N TYR A 109 -1.98 14.89 -18.20
CA TYR A 109 -2.69 15.54 -19.30
C TYR A 109 -3.72 14.60 -19.95
N ALA A 110 -3.34 13.35 -20.20
CA ALA A 110 -4.23 12.32 -20.74
C ALA A 110 -5.43 12.06 -19.80
N GLU A 111 -5.19 11.98 -18.49
CA GLU A 111 -6.25 11.81 -17.49
C GLU A 111 -7.20 13.02 -17.43
N LYS A 112 -6.71 14.25 -17.69
CA LYS A 112 -7.61 15.41 -17.84
C LYS A 112 -8.54 15.28 -19.05
N LEU A 113 -8.11 14.61 -20.14
CA LEU A 113 -8.98 14.30 -21.27
C LEU A 113 -10.03 13.25 -20.87
N ASN A 114 -9.61 12.21 -20.17
CA ASN A 114 -10.50 11.18 -19.61
C ASN A 114 -11.58 11.80 -18.71
N GLN A 115 -11.21 12.67 -17.79
CA GLN A 115 -12.16 13.35 -16.90
C GLN A 115 -13.14 14.26 -17.64
N LYS A 116 -12.72 14.88 -18.75
CA LYS A 116 -13.64 15.63 -19.63
C LYS A 116 -14.64 14.69 -20.30
N ALA A 117 -14.19 13.54 -20.79
CA ALA A 117 -15.06 12.51 -21.34
C ALA A 117 -16.09 12.02 -20.30
N ILE A 118 -15.64 11.67 -19.09
CA ILE A 118 -16.50 11.23 -17.99
C ILE A 118 -17.54 12.30 -17.65
N LYS A 119 -17.16 13.58 -17.55
CA LYS A 119 -18.12 14.66 -17.27
C LYS A 119 -19.20 14.80 -18.35
N GLU A 120 -18.87 14.60 -19.62
CA GLU A 120 -19.86 14.63 -20.69
C GLU A 120 -20.79 13.40 -20.64
N ILE A 121 -20.25 12.23 -20.30
CA ILE A 121 -21.03 11.01 -20.05
C ILE A 121 -21.99 11.21 -18.88
N GLU A 122 -21.54 11.77 -17.76
CA GLU A 122 -22.37 12.06 -16.58
C GLU A 122 -23.48 13.06 -16.87
N LYS A 123 -23.18 14.14 -17.62
CA LYS A 123 -24.20 15.10 -18.07
C LYS A 123 -25.24 14.43 -18.95
N ALA A 124 -24.83 13.56 -19.86
CA ALA A 124 -25.74 12.83 -20.72
C ALA A 124 -26.59 11.83 -19.93
N ARG A 125 -25.98 11.10 -19.00
CA ARG A 125 -26.68 10.22 -18.05
C ARG A 125 -27.75 10.97 -17.26
N ALA A 126 -27.42 12.15 -16.72
CA ALA A 126 -28.38 13.01 -16.03
C ALA A 126 -29.50 13.53 -16.94
N ARG A 127 -29.22 13.72 -18.23
CA ARG A 127 -30.19 14.24 -19.22
C ARG A 127 -31.12 13.16 -19.78
N PHE A 128 -30.63 11.94 -19.97
CA PHE A 128 -31.36 10.84 -20.60
C PHE A 128 -31.91 9.81 -19.61
N GLY A 129 -31.53 9.87 -18.33
CA GLY A 129 -32.09 9.05 -17.25
C GLY A 129 -31.96 7.55 -17.53
N GLU A 130 -33.06 6.80 -17.38
CA GLU A 130 -33.09 5.35 -17.60
C GLU A 130 -32.91 4.93 -19.07
N ALA A 131 -33.05 5.85 -20.04
CA ALA A 131 -32.81 5.58 -21.46
C ALA A 131 -31.34 5.75 -21.87
N PHE A 132 -30.44 6.06 -20.93
CA PHE A 132 -29.03 6.29 -21.22
C PHE A 132 -28.25 4.98 -21.39
N ASN A 133 -27.77 4.73 -22.61
CA ASN A 133 -26.79 3.69 -22.89
C ASN A 133 -25.38 4.30 -22.98
N GLU A 134 -24.53 3.97 -22.00
CA GLU A 134 -23.17 4.49 -21.93
C GLU A 134 -22.28 4.00 -23.08
N GLN A 135 -22.37 2.73 -23.46
CA GLN A 135 -21.55 2.17 -24.55
C GLN A 135 -21.88 2.82 -25.89
N GLU A 136 -23.16 3.06 -26.15
CA GLU A 136 -23.61 3.77 -27.34
C GLU A 136 -23.19 5.24 -27.29
N PHE A 137 -23.30 5.90 -26.15
CA PHE A 137 -22.92 7.31 -26.01
C PHE A 137 -21.41 7.54 -26.19
N VAL A 138 -20.58 6.66 -25.64
CA VAL A 138 -19.11 6.72 -25.80
C VAL A 138 -18.69 6.53 -27.25
N THR A 139 -19.45 5.75 -28.03
CA THR A 139 -19.16 5.44 -29.44
C THR A 139 -19.86 6.34 -30.46
N THR A 140 -20.78 7.22 -30.01
CA THR A 140 -21.55 8.10 -30.91
C THR A 140 -21.32 9.59 -30.63
N ASN A 141 -20.96 9.96 -29.39
CA ASN A 141 -20.73 11.36 -29.06
C ASN A 141 -19.35 11.83 -29.55
N ALA A 142 -19.36 12.77 -30.50
CA ALA A 142 -18.15 13.29 -31.13
C ALA A 142 -17.10 13.79 -30.13
N ARG A 143 -17.50 14.46 -29.04
CA ARG A 143 -16.55 15.00 -28.04
C ARG A 143 -15.94 13.91 -27.17
N VAL A 144 -16.75 12.95 -26.74
CA VAL A 144 -16.26 11.82 -25.92
C VAL A 144 -15.30 10.96 -26.73
N MET A 145 -15.66 10.67 -27.99
CA MET A 145 -14.78 9.96 -28.92
C MET A 145 -13.47 10.71 -29.15
N GLU A 146 -13.53 12.02 -29.37
CA GLU A 146 -12.33 12.84 -29.57
C GLU A 146 -11.41 12.81 -28.34
N TYR A 147 -11.96 12.99 -27.13
CA TYR A 147 -11.16 12.95 -25.91
C TYR A 147 -10.52 11.58 -25.67
N LYS A 148 -11.27 10.50 -25.86
CA LYS A 148 -10.79 9.11 -25.71
C LYS A 148 -9.76 8.73 -26.77
N ALA A 149 -9.96 9.16 -28.01
CA ALA A 149 -9.01 8.92 -29.08
C ALA A 149 -7.68 9.65 -28.84
N LYS A 150 -7.74 10.95 -28.46
CA LYS A 150 -6.55 11.74 -28.11
C LYS A 150 -5.81 11.19 -26.89
N GLU A 151 -6.54 10.81 -25.85
CA GLU A 151 -5.97 10.15 -24.66
C GLU A 151 -5.16 8.91 -25.06
N ARG A 152 -5.76 8.03 -25.87
CA ARG A 152 -5.09 6.82 -26.35
C ARG A 152 -3.87 7.13 -27.22
N GLU A 153 -3.99 8.03 -28.19
CA GLU A 153 -2.89 8.40 -29.10
C GLU A 153 -1.68 8.97 -28.34
N ILE A 154 -1.93 9.83 -27.36
CA ILE A 154 -0.89 10.43 -26.51
C ILE A 154 -0.16 9.34 -25.71
N LEU A 155 -0.89 8.46 -25.04
CA LEU A 155 -0.31 7.39 -24.23
C LEU A 155 0.44 6.37 -25.09
N GLU A 156 -0.08 6.05 -26.28
CA GLU A 156 0.57 5.16 -27.24
C GLU A 156 1.90 5.74 -27.76
N ARG A 157 1.93 7.03 -28.14
CA ARG A 157 3.16 7.71 -28.56
C ARG A 157 4.16 7.75 -27.41
N MET A 158 3.76 8.24 -26.24
CA MET A 158 4.64 8.31 -25.07
C MET A 158 5.31 6.97 -24.76
N ALA A 159 4.53 5.89 -24.70
CA ALA A 159 5.07 4.57 -24.39
C ALA A 159 5.92 3.99 -25.54
N ARG A 160 5.71 4.41 -26.79
CA ARG A 160 6.62 4.09 -27.91
C ARG A 160 7.95 4.83 -27.77
N SER A 161 7.91 6.13 -27.49
CA SER A 161 9.09 6.98 -27.34
C SER A 161 9.95 6.53 -26.16
N LEU A 162 9.33 6.23 -25.02
CA LEU A 162 10.02 5.65 -23.85
C LEU A 162 10.60 4.26 -24.13
N GLY A 163 9.84 3.40 -24.83
CA GLY A 163 10.32 2.05 -25.18
C GLY A 163 11.53 2.06 -26.14
N ASN A 164 11.67 3.11 -26.96
CA ASN A 164 12.80 3.31 -27.88
C ASN A 164 13.91 4.20 -27.29
N GLU A 165 13.80 4.61 -26.01
CA GLU A 165 14.69 5.59 -25.37
C GLU A 165 14.78 6.95 -26.10
N ASP A 166 13.76 7.31 -26.88
CA ASP A 166 13.66 8.57 -27.62
C ASP A 166 13.14 9.70 -26.70
N LEU A 167 14.02 10.21 -25.86
CA LEU A 167 13.72 11.28 -24.90
C LEU A 167 13.45 12.64 -25.57
N GLU A 168 13.96 12.83 -26.79
CA GLU A 168 13.69 14.04 -27.57
C GLU A 168 12.22 14.08 -28.01
N ASP A 169 11.68 12.95 -28.49
CA ASP A 169 10.25 12.86 -28.83
C ASP A 169 9.34 12.99 -27.60
N VAL A 170 9.75 12.47 -26.43
CA VAL A 170 9.02 12.70 -25.17
C VAL A 170 8.91 14.18 -24.86
N LYS A 171 10.01 14.94 -25.03
CA LYS A 171 9.98 16.40 -24.86
C LYS A 171 9.11 17.07 -25.92
N ALA A 172 9.25 16.70 -27.18
CA ALA A 172 8.45 17.24 -28.27
C ALA A 172 6.95 17.06 -28.00
N LEU A 173 6.55 15.88 -27.51
CA LEU A 173 5.17 15.59 -27.10
C LEU A 173 4.69 16.54 -25.99
N ILE A 174 5.50 16.83 -24.98
CA ILE A 174 5.17 17.79 -23.90
C ILE A 174 4.95 19.20 -24.47
N GLU A 175 5.80 19.63 -25.40
CA GLU A 175 5.74 20.95 -26.03
C GLU A 175 4.55 21.08 -26.99
N GLU A 176 4.29 20.07 -27.82
CA GLU A 176 3.15 19.99 -28.75
C GLU A 176 1.80 20.01 -28.03
N LEU A 177 1.70 19.33 -26.88
CA LEU A 177 0.52 19.34 -26.02
C LEU A 177 0.39 20.62 -25.18
N GLU A 178 1.36 21.53 -25.30
CA GLU A 178 1.48 22.78 -24.56
C GLU A 178 1.37 22.60 -23.03
N ILE A 179 1.91 21.49 -22.50
CA ILE A 179 1.80 21.16 -21.08
C ILE A 179 2.55 22.21 -20.26
N ALA A 180 1.79 22.97 -19.47
CA ALA A 180 2.33 23.99 -18.59
C ALA A 180 2.76 23.41 -17.24
N CYS A 181 3.80 23.98 -16.66
CA CYS A 181 4.26 23.69 -15.30
C CYS A 181 3.11 23.87 -14.30
N PRO A 182 2.78 22.85 -13.48
CA PRO A 182 1.69 22.95 -12.52
C PRO A 182 1.85 24.06 -11.47
N GLU A 183 3.08 24.45 -11.14
CA GLU A 183 3.35 25.49 -10.14
C GLU A 183 3.44 26.90 -10.74
N SER A 184 4.21 27.09 -11.82
CA SER A 184 4.45 28.42 -12.40
C SER A 184 3.53 28.78 -13.56
N GLY A 185 2.82 27.80 -14.14
CA GLY A 185 2.10 27.97 -15.40
C GLY A 185 3.00 28.17 -16.62
N SER A 186 4.32 28.15 -16.45
CA SER A 186 5.26 28.37 -17.55
C SER A 186 5.55 27.08 -18.32
N ARG A 187 5.91 27.22 -19.60
CA ARG A 187 6.25 26.10 -20.51
C ARG A 187 7.75 26.01 -20.78
N ASN A 188 8.56 26.67 -19.94
CA ASN A 188 10.01 26.76 -20.11
C ASN A 188 10.70 25.51 -19.57
N TRP A 189 10.65 24.44 -20.35
CA TRP A 189 11.18 23.13 -19.98
C TRP A 189 12.66 22.96 -20.40
N THR A 190 13.40 22.10 -19.69
CA THR A 190 14.73 21.63 -20.11
C THR A 190 14.62 20.41 -21.03
N GLU A 191 15.77 19.88 -21.48
CA GLU A 191 15.81 18.54 -22.07
C GLU A 191 15.38 17.48 -21.06
N VAL A 192 14.78 16.40 -21.59
CA VAL A 192 14.46 15.20 -20.82
C VAL A 192 15.74 14.36 -20.68
N ARG A 193 16.02 13.88 -19.48
CA ARG A 193 17.18 13.02 -19.19
C ARG A 193 16.80 11.83 -18.35
N GLN A 194 17.53 10.73 -18.47
CA GLN A 194 17.34 9.58 -17.58
C GLN A 194 17.88 9.90 -16.17
N PHE A 195 17.12 9.52 -15.15
CA PHE A 195 17.52 9.65 -13.75
C PHE A 195 17.38 8.30 -13.04
N ASN A 196 18.51 7.75 -12.57
CA ASN A 196 18.51 6.48 -11.86
C ASN A 196 17.86 6.62 -10.49
N LEU A 197 16.90 5.75 -10.22
CA LEU A 197 16.10 5.77 -8.99
C LEU A 197 16.75 4.98 -7.85
N MET A 198 17.87 4.29 -8.04
CA MET A 198 18.54 3.61 -6.94
C MET A 198 19.37 4.57 -6.10
N PHE A 199 19.33 4.41 -4.78
CA PHE A 199 20.24 5.10 -3.88
C PHE A 199 21.60 4.41 -3.89
N GLY A 200 22.61 5.09 -4.43
CA GLY A 200 24.00 4.65 -4.36
C GLY A 200 24.66 4.99 -3.03
N THR A 201 25.53 4.11 -2.56
CA THR A 201 26.47 4.32 -1.44
C THR A 201 27.80 3.66 -1.77
N LYS A 202 28.80 3.81 -0.90
CA LYS A 202 30.14 3.25 -1.08
C LYS A 202 30.52 2.35 0.09
N LEU A 203 31.08 1.17 -0.20
CA LEU A 203 31.59 0.22 0.79
C LEU A 203 33.11 0.14 0.71
N GLY A 204 33.80 0.61 1.74
CA GLY A 204 35.25 0.53 1.85
C GLY A 204 35.81 1.63 2.74
N ALA A 205 37.01 1.39 3.30
CA ALA A 205 37.66 2.34 4.20
C ALA A 205 38.32 3.53 3.49
N SER A 206 38.72 3.35 2.22
CA SER A 206 39.30 4.41 1.40
C SER A 206 38.43 4.67 0.18
N ALA A 207 38.21 5.95 -0.14
CA ALA A 207 37.41 6.41 -1.28
C ALA A 207 37.89 5.83 -2.62
N ASP A 208 39.19 5.53 -2.74
CA ASP A 208 39.83 5.02 -3.96
C ASP A 208 39.66 3.51 -4.17
N SER A 209 39.30 2.77 -3.11
CA SER A 209 39.09 1.32 -3.13
C SER A 209 37.65 0.90 -2.81
N ALA A 210 36.77 1.90 -2.64
CA ALA A 210 35.41 1.65 -2.22
C ALA A 210 34.59 1.07 -3.38
N MET A 211 33.88 -0.03 -3.09
CA MET A 211 32.94 -0.64 -4.02
C MET A 211 31.63 0.15 -3.98
N ASP A 212 31.10 0.53 -5.14
CA ASP A 212 29.77 1.11 -5.22
C ASP A 212 28.73 0.08 -4.77
N LEU A 213 27.80 0.49 -3.92
CA LEU A 213 26.69 -0.30 -3.41
C LEU A 213 25.38 0.44 -3.66
N TYR A 214 24.27 -0.29 -3.58
CA TYR A 214 22.94 0.31 -3.68
C TYR A 214 22.07 -0.14 -2.52
N LEU A 215 21.21 0.75 -2.05
CA LEU A 215 20.06 0.37 -1.23
C LEU A 215 19.02 -0.26 -2.17
N ARG A 216 18.50 -1.42 -1.78
CA ARG A 216 17.57 -2.18 -2.64
C ARG A 216 16.32 -1.36 -3.02
N PRO A 217 15.94 -1.30 -4.32
CA PRO A 217 14.71 -0.65 -4.78
C PRO A 217 13.45 -1.52 -4.66
N GLU A 218 13.64 -2.82 -4.37
CA GLU A 218 12.61 -3.83 -4.14
C GLU A 218 13.13 -4.94 -3.21
N THR A 219 12.25 -5.82 -2.73
CA THR A 219 12.62 -6.92 -1.81
C THR A 219 12.84 -8.26 -2.53
N ALA A 220 12.26 -8.43 -3.72
CA ALA A 220 12.28 -9.64 -4.55
C ALA A 220 13.68 -10.22 -4.80
N GLN A 221 14.68 -9.37 -5.09
CA GLN A 221 16.03 -9.83 -5.40
C GLN A 221 16.67 -10.65 -4.26
N GLY A 222 16.35 -10.31 -3.00
CA GLY A 222 16.79 -11.07 -1.83
C GLY A 222 16.27 -12.51 -1.81
N ILE A 223 15.06 -12.71 -2.35
CA ILE A 223 14.42 -14.01 -2.49
C ILE A 223 15.09 -14.82 -3.61
N PHE A 224 15.30 -14.21 -4.78
CA PHE A 224 15.89 -14.91 -5.93
C PHE A 224 17.29 -15.44 -5.65
N VAL A 225 18.17 -14.62 -5.04
CA VAL A 225 19.54 -15.06 -4.70
C VAL A 225 19.58 -16.16 -3.63
N ASN A 226 18.50 -16.32 -2.85
CA ASN A 226 18.36 -17.34 -1.82
C ASN A 226 17.46 -18.51 -2.22
N PHE A 227 16.96 -18.56 -3.46
CA PHE A 227 16.04 -19.60 -3.93
C PHE A 227 16.52 -21.01 -3.57
N LEU A 228 17.76 -21.36 -3.92
CA LEU A 228 18.32 -22.69 -3.61
C LEU A 228 18.60 -22.91 -2.12
N ASN A 229 18.96 -21.86 -1.38
CA ASN A 229 19.21 -21.98 0.06
C ASN A 229 17.92 -22.34 0.79
N VAL A 230 16.83 -21.65 0.46
CA VAL A 230 15.50 -21.88 1.03
C VAL A 230 14.93 -23.22 0.56
N GLN A 231 15.00 -23.51 -0.74
CA GLN A 231 14.53 -24.77 -1.30
C GLN A 231 15.19 -25.98 -0.62
N LYS A 232 16.52 -25.96 -0.44
CA LYS A 232 17.26 -27.08 0.16
C LYS A 232 17.05 -27.19 1.66
N SER A 233 17.15 -26.08 2.39
CA SER A 233 17.02 -26.09 3.86
C SER A 233 15.59 -26.39 4.31
N GLY A 234 14.59 -25.82 3.61
CA GLY A 234 13.17 -26.07 3.85
C GLY A 234 12.65 -27.36 3.21
N ARG A 235 13.46 -28.07 2.41
CA ARG A 235 13.07 -29.26 1.62
C ARG A 235 11.83 -29.01 0.76
N MET A 236 11.72 -27.80 0.23
CA MET A 236 10.55 -27.36 -0.54
C MET A 236 10.49 -28.08 -1.88
N LYS A 237 9.27 -28.38 -2.33
CA LYS A 237 8.98 -28.90 -3.66
C LYS A 237 8.22 -27.84 -4.45
N VAL A 238 8.52 -27.73 -5.74
CA VAL A 238 7.75 -26.85 -6.64
C VAL A 238 6.36 -27.46 -6.85
N PRO A 239 5.26 -26.69 -6.74
CA PRO A 239 5.23 -25.24 -6.50
C PRO A 239 5.36 -24.84 -5.02
N PHE A 240 6.16 -23.81 -4.75
CA PHE A 240 6.30 -23.21 -3.41
C PHE A 240 6.61 -21.72 -3.49
N GLY A 241 6.29 -20.98 -2.43
CA GLY A 241 6.55 -19.54 -2.33
C GLY A 241 7.60 -19.19 -1.29
N ILE A 242 8.25 -18.05 -1.50
CA ILE A 242 9.05 -17.38 -0.48
C ILE A 242 8.48 -15.97 -0.32
N ALA A 243 8.12 -15.61 0.91
CA ALA A 243 7.57 -14.32 1.25
C ALA A 243 8.58 -13.50 2.06
N GLN A 244 8.62 -12.19 1.81
CA GLN A 244 9.47 -11.26 2.54
C GLN A 244 8.71 -9.96 2.79
N THR A 245 8.94 -9.39 3.98
CA THR A 245 8.53 -8.01 4.28
C THR A 245 9.76 -7.22 4.64
N GLY A 246 9.91 -6.02 4.10
CA GLY A 246 11.04 -5.18 4.50
C GLY A 246 11.13 -3.86 3.75
N LYS A 247 12.13 -3.07 4.13
CA LYS A 247 12.37 -1.74 3.54
C LYS A 247 12.89 -1.84 2.11
N ALA A 248 12.45 -0.91 1.27
CA ALA A 248 12.96 -0.64 -0.07
C ALA A 248 13.12 0.87 -0.24
N PHE A 249 14.02 1.27 -1.13
CA PHE A 249 14.43 2.66 -1.31
C PHE A 249 14.39 3.05 -2.78
N ARG A 250 13.64 4.10 -3.09
CA ARG A 250 13.59 4.67 -4.45
C ARG A 250 13.85 6.16 -4.36
N ASN A 251 14.79 6.65 -5.15
CA ASN A 251 15.20 8.05 -5.20
C ASN A 251 14.15 8.88 -5.98
N GLU A 252 12.93 8.86 -5.47
CA GLU A 252 11.77 9.48 -6.08
C GLU A 252 12.01 10.98 -6.27
N ILE A 253 11.83 11.41 -7.52
CA ILE A 253 12.04 12.78 -7.97
C ILE A 253 10.90 13.66 -7.48
N VAL A 254 9.66 13.18 -7.63
CA VAL A 254 8.43 13.91 -7.33
C VAL A 254 7.71 13.24 -6.16
N ALA A 255 8.10 13.62 -4.96
CA ALA A 255 7.45 13.19 -3.73
C ALA A 255 6.18 14.01 -3.47
N ARG A 256 5.05 13.54 -4.01
CA ARG A 256 3.72 14.12 -3.77
C ARG A 256 2.81 13.06 -3.13
N GLN A 257 1.67 13.50 -2.59
CA GLN A 257 0.63 12.62 -2.04
C GLN A 257 1.04 11.86 -0.77
N PHE A 258 1.73 12.54 0.16
CA PHE A 258 2.02 12.02 1.51
C PHE A 258 2.79 10.70 1.45
N ILE A 259 2.40 9.68 2.23
CA ILE A 259 3.05 8.37 2.25
C ILE A 259 2.80 7.50 1.00
N PHE A 260 2.04 7.99 0.00
CA PHE A 260 1.79 7.23 -1.23
C PHE A 260 3.05 7.13 -2.11
N ARG A 261 3.87 8.19 -2.15
CA ARG A 261 5.18 8.22 -2.82
C ARG A 261 6.27 8.61 -1.83
N MET A 262 7.01 7.62 -1.38
CA MET A 262 8.09 7.78 -0.40
C MET A 262 9.44 7.37 -0.99
N ARG A 263 10.50 7.92 -0.43
CA ARG A 263 11.88 7.49 -0.77
C ARG A 263 12.33 6.25 -0.02
N GLU A 264 11.77 6.05 1.15
CA GLU A 264 11.95 4.87 2.00
C GLU A 264 10.56 4.36 2.35
N PHE A 265 10.28 3.11 2.00
CA PHE A 265 8.98 2.48 2.27
C PHE A 265 9.18 0.99 2.52
N GLU A 266 8.14 0.29 2.94
CA GLU A 266 8.15 -1.14 3.15
C GLU A 266 7.24 -1.83 2.13
N GLN A 267 7.71 -2.97 1.64
CA GLN A 267 6.95 -3.85 0.77
C GLN A 267 6.70 -5.18 1.47
N MET A 268 5.63 -5.85 1.06
CA MET A 268 5.35 -7.24 1.38
C MET A 268 5.24 -7.97 0.05
N GLU A 269 6.26 -8.77 -0.26
CA GLU A 269 6.38 -9.44 -1.55
C GLU A 269 6.43 -10.94 -1.35
N MET A 270 5.84 -11.67 -2.29
CA MET A 270 5.89 -13.12 -2.34
C MET A 270 6.23 -13.56 -3.75
N GLN A 271 7.24 -14.41 -3.86
CA GLN A 271 7.69 -15.01 -5.11
C GLN A 271 7.31 -16.48 -5.10
N PHE A 272 6.35 -16.86 -5.95
CA PHE A 272 5.81 -18.21 -6.05
C PHE A 272 6.47 -18.93 -7.21
N PHE A 273 7.35 -19.88 -6.90
CA PHE A 273 8.09 -20.68 -7.87
C PHE A 273 7.23 -21.83 -8.36
N VAL A 274 7.05 -21.92 -9.67
CA VAL A 274 6.17 -22.88 -10.35
C VAL A 274 6.88 -23.59 -11.48
N ARG A 275 6.31 -24.72 -11.92
CA ARG A 275 6.80 -25.44 -13.09
C ARG A 275 6.49 -24.61 -14.35
N PRO A 276 7.42 -24.48 -15.32
CA PRO A 276 7.13 -23.86 -16.61
C PRO A 276 5.94 -24.52 -17.29
N GLY A 277 4.97 -23.73 -17.76
CA GLY A 277 3.71 -24.19 -18.35
C GLY A 277 2.53 -24.23 -17.36
N GLU A 278 2.76 -24.09 -16.06
CA GLU A 278 1.72 -24.02 -15.03
C GLU A 278 1.53 -22.60 -14.47
N GLU A 279 2.32 -21.62 -14.92
CA GLU A 279 2.36 -20.27 -14.35
C GLU A 279 1.02 -19.54 -14.47
N MET A 280 0.31 -19.66 -15.58
CA MET A 280 -0.96 -18.95 -15.77
C MET A 280 -2.05 -19.45 -14.84
N LYS A 281 -2.04 -20.75 -14.49
CA LYS A 281 -2.95 -21.31 -13.48
C LYS A 281 -2.70 -20.69 -12.11
N HIS A 282 -1.42 -20.54 -11.74
CA HIS A 282 -1.04 -19.94 -10.47
C HIS A 282 -1.23 -18.42 -10.44
N TYR A 283 -1.01 -17.75 -11.57
CA TYR A 283 -1.27 -16.33 -11.76
C TYR A 283 -2.74 -16.01 -11.50
N GLU A 284 -3.68 -16.71 -12.15
CA GLU A 284 -5.11 -16.48 -11.93
C GLU A 284 -5.54 -16.84 -10.49
N PHE A 285 -5.01 -17.93 -9.93
CA PHE A 285 -5.25 -18.29 -8.54
C PHE A 285 -4.83 -17.16 -7.58
N TRP A 286 -3.62 -16.62 -7.74
CA TRP A 286 -3.12 -15.55 -6.89
C TRP A 286 -3.87 -14.24 -7.14
N LYS A 287 -4.20 -13.91 -8.39
CA LYS A 287 -5.04 -12.76 -8.74
C LYS A 287 -6.35 -12.74 -7.92
N ASP A 288 -7.06 -13.85 -7.90
CA ASP A 288 -8.28 -14.01 -7.11
C ASP A 288 -8.03 -14.03 -5.60
N ALA A 289 -7.03 -14.80 -5.14
CA ALA A 289 -6.73 -14.94 -3.72
C ALA A 289 -6.31 -13.61 -3.08
N ARG A 290 -5.52 -12.80 -3.79
CA ARG A 290 -5.08 -11.48 -3.32
C ARG A 290 -6.23 -10.49 -3.28
N LEU A 291 -7.12 -10.47 -4.28
CA LEU A 291 -8.32 -9.63 -4.20
C LEU A 291 -9.23 -10.03 -3.02
N LYS A 292 -9.42 -11.33 -2.75
CA LYS A 292 -10.18 -11.80 -1.58
C LYS A 292 -9.55 -11.32 -0.27
N TRP A 293 -8.22 -11.37 -0.16
CA TRP A 293 -7.50 -10.83 1.00
C TRP A 293 -7.79 -9.34 1.20
N HIS A 294 -7.74 -8.52 0.15
CA HIS A 294 -8.09 -7.10 0.24
C HIS A 294 -9.55 -6.89 0.67
N LEU A 295 -10.49 -7.61 0.07
CA LEU A 295 -11.91 -7.51 0.40
C LEU A 295 -12.23 -7.94 1.84
N SER A 296 -11.46 -8.87 2.41
CA SER A 296 -11.66 -9.34 3.79
C SER A 296 -11.54 -8.23 4.85
N LEU A 297 -10.81 -7.15 4.53
CA LEU A 297 -10.66 -5.98 5.40
C LEU A 297 -11.87 -5.04 5.37
N GLY A 298 -12.87 -5.28 4.52
CA GLY A 298 -14.12 -4.54 4.54
C GLY A 298 -14.02 -3.07 4.11
N LEU A 299 -13.05 -2.72 3.27
CA LEU A 299 -12.83 -1.34 2.80
C LEU A 299 -13.77 -0.91 1.64
N GLY A 300 -14.80 -1.70 1.34
CA GLY A 300 -15.74 -1.46 0.24
C GLY A 300 -15.27 -2.05 -1.09
N ARG A 301 -16.09 -2.91 -1.71
CA ARG A 301 -15.74 -3.60 -2.98
C ARG A 301 -15.59 -2.60 -4.12
N GLU A 302 -16.37 -1.53 -4.10
CA GLU A 302 -16.36 -0.44 -5.07
C GLU A 302 -15.03 0.31 -5.14
N ASN A 303 -14.19 0.20 -4.10
CA ASN A 303 -12.89 0.83 -4.06
C ASN A 303 -11.79 -0.01 -4.69
N TYR A 304 -12.08 -1.23 -5.16
CA TYR A 304 -11.12 -2.11 -5.80
C TYR A 304 -11.46 -2.36 -7.27
N ARG A 305 -10.45 -2.40 -8.12
CA ARG A 305 -10.55 -2.88 -9.50
C ARG A 305 -9.25 -3.53 -9.95
N PHE A 306 -9.35 -4.41 -10.94
CA PHE A 306 -8.17 -4.87 -11.67
C PHE A 306 -7.84 -3.91 -12.80
N HIS A 307 -6.56 -3.70 -13.02
CA HIS A 307 -6.01 -3.06 -14.20
C HIS A 307 -5.01 -4.05 -14.83
N ASP A 308 -5.42 -4.68 -15.93
CA ASP A 308 -4.54 -5.59 -16.68
C ASP A 308 -3.58 -4.78 -17.56
N HIS A 309 -2.29 -5.07 -17.50
CA HIS A 309 -1.29 -4.35 -18.29
C HIS A 309 -1.29 -4.84 -19.74
N GLU A 310 -1.63 -3.96 -20.68
CA GLU A 310 -1.52 -4.26 -22.11
C GLU A 310 -0.05 -4.24 -22.59
N LYS A 311 0.80 -3.43 -21.95
CA LYS A 311 2.24 -3.36 -22.21
C LYS A 311 3.00 -4.00 -21.06
N LEU A 312 3.38 -5.26 -21.26
CA LEU A 312 4.12 -6.03 -20.29
C LEU A 312 5.59 -5.59 -20.25
N ALA A 313 6.19 -5.62 -19.05
CA ALA A 313 7.63 -5.54 -18.93
C ALA A 313 8.29 -6.71 -19.68
N HIS A 314 9.52 -6.53 -20.16
CA HIS A 314 10.23 -7.52 -20.97
C HIS A 314 10.39 -8.91 -20.31
N TYR A 315 10.24 -8.98 -18.98
CA TYR A 315 10.32 -10.20 -18.19
C TYR A 315 8.95 -10.84 -17.86
N ALA A 316 7.83 -10.14 -18.12
CA ALA A 316 6.50 -10.61 -17.73
C ALA A 316 5.70 -11.13 -18.93
N ASN A 317 5.01 -12.26 -18.77
CA ASN A 317 4.04 -12.77 -19.75
C ASN A 317 2.58 -12.50 -19.37
N ALA A 318 2.32 -12.09 -18.11
CA ALA A 318 1.06 -11.53 -17.65
C ALA A 318 1.32 -10.59 -16.46
N ALA A 319 0.56 -9.50 -16.37
CA ALA A 319 0.66 -8.54 -15.28
C ALA A 319 -0.69 -7.87 -15.05
N ALA A 320 -1.09 -7.78 -13.78
CA ALA A 320 -2.28 -7.05 -13.37
C ALA A 320 -2.04 -6.34 -12.05
N ASP A 321 -2.55 -5.12 -11.94
CA ASP A 321 -2.56 -4.37 -10.69
C ASP A 321 -3.94 -4.47 -10.05
N ILE A 322 -3.95 -4.71 -8.74
CA ILE A 322 -5.08 -4.37 -7.89
C ILE A 322 -4.96 -2.89 -7.58
N GLU A 323 -5.82 -2.09 -8.18
CA GLU A 323 -5.93 -0.67 -7.91
C GLU A 323 -6.95 -0.40 -6.80
N PHE A 324 -6.63 0.59 -5.97
CA PHE A 324 -7.51 1.09 -4.91
C PHE A 324 -7.92 2.54 -5.17
N ASN A 325 -9.17 2.87 -4.87
CA ASN A 325 -9.71 4.22 -4.99
C ASN A 325 -9.30 5.09 -3.80
N PHE A 326 -8.17 5.78 -3.90
CA PHE A 326 -7.71 6.73 -2.90
C PHE A 326 -8.50 8.05 -2.97
N PRO A 327 -8.36 8.96 -1.98
CA PRO A 327 -8.90 10.32 -2.07
C PRO A 327 -8.44 11.13 -3.28
N PHE A 328 -7.43 10.65 -4.02
CA PHE A 328 -6.93 11.27 -5.25
C PHE A 328 -7.12 10.38 -6.49
N GLY A 329 -8.00 9.37 -6.42
CA GLY A 329 -8.38 8.49 -7.53
C GLY A 329 -7.79 7.08 -7.43
N PHE A 330 -8.11 6.26 -8.42
CA PHE A 330 -7.60 4.89 -8.54
C PHE A 330 -6.08 4.90 -8.78
N LYS A 331 -5.36 4.17 -7.94
CA LYS A 331 -3.92 3.93 -8.08
C LYS A 331 -3.58 2.52 -7.62
N GLU A 332 -2.46 2.01 -8.12
CA GLU A 332 -1.89 0.71 -7.79
C GLU A 332 -1.68 0.54 -6.27
N LEU A 333 -2.22 -0.54 -5.73
CA LEU A 333 -2.02 -0.98 -4.34
C LEU A 333 -1.18 -2.25 -4.25
N GLU A 334 -1.43 -3.22 -5.14
CA GLU A 334 -0.69 -4.48 -5.23
C GLU A 334 -0.53 -4.90 -6.69
N GLY A 335 0.70 -5.20 -7.10
CA GLY A 335 1.03 -5.75 -8.42
C GLY A 335 1.10 -7.27 -8.38
N ILE A 336 0.56 -7.92 -9.42
CA ILE A 336 0.58 -9.37 -9.60
C ILE A 336 1.17 -9.68 -10.97
N HIS A 337 2.32 -10.33 -10.99
CA HIS A 337 3.12 -10.50 -12.19
C HIS A 337 3.49 -11.97 -12.40
N SER A 338 3.33 -12.48 -13.62
CA SER A 338 3.95 -13.72 -14.05
C SER A 338 5.23 -13.38 -14.80
N ARG A 339 6.38 -13.64 -14.17
CA ARG A 339 7.72 -13.16 -14.57
C ARG A 339 8.56 -14.22 -15.30
N THR A 340 7.93 -15.34 -15.66
CA THR A 340 8.59 -16.48 -16.33
C THR A 340 9.87 -16.91 -15.58
N ASP A 341 10.95 -17.26 -16.28
CA ASP A 341 12.23 -17.66 -15.70
C ASP A 341 13.31 -16.55 -15.70
N PHE A 342 12.92 -15.32 -16.05
CA PHE A 342 13.85 -14.20 -16.22
C PHE A 342 14.76 -13.98 -15.01
N ASP A 343 14.17 -13.82 -13.83
CA ASP A 343 14.91 -13.41 -12.63
C ASP A 343 16.00 -14.44 -12.26
N LEU A 344 15.64 -15.72 -12.23
CA LEU A 344 16.57 -16.80 -11.90
C LEU A 344 17.63 -16.98 -13.00
N LYS A 345 17.26 -16.98 -14.28
CA LYS A 345 18.23 -17.10 -15.38
C LYS A 345 19.25 -15.96 -15.40
N ALA A 346 18.79 -14.73 -15.15
CA ALA A 346 19.67 -13.59 -15.10
C ALA A 346 20.70 -13.75 -13.97
N HIS A 347 20.27 -14.17 -12.77
CA HIS A 347 21.21 -14.49 -11.69
C HIS A 347 22.13 -15.67 -12.01
N GLU A 348 21.66 -16.71 -12.70
CA GLU A 348 22.54 -17.82 -13.15
C GLU A 348 23.66 -17.29 -14.05
N GLN A 349 23.32 -16.46 -15.03
CA GLN A 349 24.26 -15.91 -16.00
C GLN A 349 25.33 -15.06 -15.33
N PHE A 350 24.95 -14.15 -14.44
CA PHE A 350 25.89 -13.22 -13.81
C PHE A 350 26.68 -13.82 -12.64
N SER A 351 26.12 -14.83 -11.95
CA SER A 351 26.80 -15.49 -10.83
C SER A 351 27.64 -16.70 -11.23
N GLY A 352 27.36 -17.30 -12.40
CA GLY A 352 27.95 -18.57 -12.83
C GLY A 352 27.45 -19.79 -12.03
N ARG A 353 26.46 -19.62 -11.14
CA ARG A 353 25.87 -20.71 -10.35
C ARG A 353 24.56 -21.15 -10.98
N LYS A 354 24.32 -22.47 -11.02
CA LYS A 354 23.02 -23.01 -11.43
C LYS A 354 21.98 -22.79 -10.34
N LEU A 355 20.84 -22.20 -10.68
CA LEU A 355 19.64 -21.95 -9.89
C LEU A 355 18.46 -22.80 -10.42
N GLN A 356 18.75 -24.05 -10.79
CA GLN A 356 17.79 -25.00 -11.36
C GLN A 356 17.20 -25.90 -10.27
N TYR A 357 15.94 -26.31 -10.48
CA TYR A 357 15.25 -27.30 -9.67
C TYR A 357 15.24 -28.65 -10.40
N PHE A 358 15.60 -29.72 -9.69
CA PHE A 358 15.43 -31.09 -10.18
C PHE A 358 14.04 -31.61 -9.82
N ASP A 359 13.23 -31.87 -10.83
CA ASP A 359 11.90 -32.45 -10.66
C ASP A 359 11.99 -33.96 -10.83
N ALA A 360 11.72 -34.70 -9.75
CA ALA A 360 11.78 -36.15 -9.72
C ALA A 360 10.64 -36.81 -10.51
N GLU A 361 9.51 -36.14 -10.72
CA GLU A 361 8.39 -36.68 -11.50
C GLU A 361 8.69 -36.64 -13.00
N LEU A 362 9.33 -35.55 -13.44
CA LEU A 362 9.73 -35.35 -14.83
C LEU A 362 11.15 -35.86 -15.14
N ASN A 363 11.91 -36.20 -14.10
CA ASN A 363 13.31 -36.59 -14.15
C ASN A 363 14.19 -35.60 -14.94
N GLN A 364 13.98 -34.30 -14.73
CA GLN A 364 14.69 -33.23 -15.44
C GLN A 364 15.00 -32.04 -14.55
N ASN A 365 16.01 -31.25 -14.93
CA ASN A 365 16.29 -29.95 -14.32
C ASN A 365 15.65 -28.84 -15.14
N TYR A 366 15.02 -27.88 -14.48
CA TYR A 366 14.53 -26.66 -15.12
C TYR A 366 14.73 -25.45 -14.22
N VAL A 367 14.68 -24.24 -14.80
CA VAL A 367 14.59 -22.99 -14.04
C VAL A 367 13.10 -22.73 -13.78
N PRO A 368 12.64 -22.68 -12.53
CA PRO A 368 11.23 -22.44 -12.23
C PRO A 368 10.76 -21.09 -12.77
N TYR A 369 9.48 -21.03 -13.13
CA TYR A 369 8.83 -19.76 -13.41
C TYR A 369 8.40 -19.09 -12.11
N VAL A 370 8.23 -17.78 -12.12
CA VAL A 370 7.88 -17.00 -10.93
C VAL A 370 6.55 -16.29 -11.14
N VAL A 371 5.63 -16.48 -10.20
CA VAL A 371 4.46 -15.61 -10.02
C VAL A 371 4.69 -14.75 -8.78
N GLU A 372 4.72 -13.45 -8.97
CA GLU A 372 4.97 -12.45 -7.95
C GLU A 372 3.66 -11.83 -7.48
N THR A 373 3.55 -11.58 -6.17
CA THR A 373 2.61 -10.62 -5.60
C THR A 373 3.39 -9.59 -4.80
N SER A 374 3.25 -8.31 -5.13
CA SER A 374 3.97 -7.21 -4.47
C SER A 374 2.99 -6.16 -3.97
N VAL A 375 2.87 -5.99 -2.66
CA VAL A 375 2.01 -4.96 -2.04
C VAL A 375 2.86 -3.97 -1.26
N GLY A 376 2.59 -2.67 -1.46
CA GLY A 376 3.19 -1.60 -0.66
C GLY A 376 2.53 -1.50 0.71
N LEU A 377 3.26 -1.77 1.80
CA LEU A 377 2.73 -1.71 3.15
C LEU A 377 2.26 -0.29 3.51
N ASP A 378 3.02 0.73 3.12
CA ASP A 378 2.68 2.14 3.34
C ASP A 378 1.45 2.58 2.51
N ARG A 379 1.32 2.07 1.28
CA ARG A 379 0.11 2.30 0.47
C ARG A 379 -1.12 1.62 1.08
N MET A 380 -0.95 0.41 1.60
CA MET A 380 -2.01 -0.31 2.30
C MET A 380 -2.43 0.41 3.59
N PHE A 381 -1.46 0.93 4.34
CA PHE A 381 -1.73 1.80 5.48
C PHE A 381 -2.61 2.99 5.07
N LEU A 382 -2.23 3.70 4.00
CA LEU A 382 -2.99 4.84 3.51
C LEU A 382 -4.40 4.45 3.06
N ALA A 383 -4.56 3.31 2.37
CA ALA A 383 -5.86 2.82 1.93
C ALA A 383 -6.80 2.53 3.11
N VAL A 384 -6.31 1.80 4.14
CA VAL A 384 -7.05 1.54 5.37
C VAL A 384 -7.40 2.85 6.07
N PHE A 385 -6.42 3.71 6.26
CA PHE A 385 -6.57 4.92 7.06
C PHE A 385 -7.50 5.95 6.41
N ALA A 386 -7.33 6.23 5.12
CA ALA A 386 -8.15 7.19 4.39
C ALA A 386 -9.62 6.73 4.26
N THR A 387 -9.85 5.43 4.08
CA THR A 387 -11.20 4.88 3.95
C THR A 387 -11.92 4.82 5.30
N SER A 388 -11.17 4.58 6.37
CA SER A 388 -11.70 4.46 7.73
C SER A 388 -12.03 5.81 8.36
N LEU A 389 -11.39 6.91 7.94
CA LEU A 389 -11.64 8.23 8.51
C LEU A 389 -13.01 8.76 8.05
N LYS A 390 -13.94 8.93 9.00
CA LYS A 390 -15.29 9.42 8.76
C LYS A 390 -15.62 10.58 9.70
N GLU A 391 -16.37 11.54 9.17
CA GLU A 391 -17.10 12.51 9.96
C GLU A 391 -18.57 12.11 9.98
N GLU A 392 -19.14 11.95 11.18
CA GLU A 392 -20.54 11.56 11.37
C GLU A 392 -21.30 12.67 12.11
N THR A 393 -22.48 13.00 11.62
CA THR A 393 -23.45 13.84 12.34
C THR A 393 -24.32 12.94 13.20
N LEU A 394 -24.34 13.21 14.51
CA LEU A 394 -25.15 12.49 15.47
C LEU A 394 -26.59 13.03 15.51
N GLU A 395 -27.51 12.29 16.12
CA GLU A 395 -28.92 12.65 16.26
C GLU A 395 -29.14 13.99 16.98
N ASP A 396 -28.21 14.36 17.87
CA ASP A 396 -28.21 15.63 18.61
C ASP A 396 -27.70 16.83 17.79
N GLY A 397 -27.34 16.62 16.52
CA GLY A 397 -26.77 17.63 15.63
C GLY A 397 -25.29 17.89 15.83
N SER A 398 -24.63 17.24 16.79
CA SER A 398 -23.17 17.33 16.96
C SER A 398 -22.43 16.46 15.94
N THR A 399 -21.23 16.86 15.56
CA THR A 399 -20.37 16.06 14.67
C THR A 399 -19.33 15.29 15.47
N ARG A 400 -18.94 14.09 15.01
CA ARG A 400 -17.81 13.33 15.53
C ARG A 400 -16.88 12.88 14.42
N THR A 401 -15.59 12.92 14.70
CA THR A 401 -14.58 12.24 13.89
C THR A 401 -14.39 10.84 14.44
N VAL A 402 -14.53 9.83 13.58
CA VAL A 402 -14.32 8.42 13.94
C VAL A 402 -13.41 7.77 12.89
N LEU A 403 -12.43 7.04 13.36
CA LEU A 403 -11.56 6.22 12.52
C LEU A 403 -12.08 4.77 12.57
N LYS A 404 -12.94 4.40 11.62
CA LYS A 404 -13.56 3.08 11.53
C LYS A 404 -12.61 1.99 11.02
N LEU A 405 -11.45 1.83 11.68
CA LEU A 405 -10.48 0.78 11.36
C LEU A 405 -11.14 -0.60 11.47
N PRO A 406 -10.81 -1.56 10.59
CA PRO A 406 -11.04 -2.97 10.86
C PRO A 406 -10.53 -3.31 12.26
N SER A 407 -11.36 -3.91 13.10
CA SER A 407 -11.07 -4.13 14.53
C SER A 407 -9.79 -4.96 14.74
N VAL A 408 -9.53 -5.91 13.83
CA VAL A 408 -8.28 -6.67 13.74
C VAL A 408 -7.03 -5.80 13.53
N LEU A 409 -7.15 -4.65 12.87
CA LEU A 409 -6.04 -3.75 12.58
C LEU A 409 -5.85 -2.63 13.60
N ALA A 410 -6.84 -2.36 14.46
CA ALA A 410 -6.80 -1.24 15.39
C ALA A 410 -5.54 -1.24 16.30
N PRO A 411 -4.82 -0.12 16.45
CA PRO A 411 -3.62 -0.01 17.31
C PRO A 411 -3.86 -0.43 18.75
N THR A 412 -4.97 0.05 19.30
CA THR A 412 -5.49 -0.28 20.63
C THR A 412 -6.81 -1.01 20.45
N LYS A 413 -6.95 -2.16 21.11
CA LYS A 413 -8.16 -3.01 21.00
C LYS A 413 -9.25 -2.57 21.96
N ALA A 414 -8.87 -2.15 23.16
CA ALA A 414 -9.79 -1.63 24.15
C ALA A 414 -9.18 -0.50 24.99
N ALA A 415 -9.98 0.49 25.35
CA ALA A 415 -9.61 1.53 26.29
C ALA A 415 -10.40 1.39 27.60
N ILE A 416 -9.71 1.32 28.74
CA ILE A 416 -10.31 1.15 30.06
C ILE A 416 -10.37 2.52 30.74
N LEU A 417 -11.60 2.94 31.06
CA LEU A 417 -11.94 4.31 31.42
C LEU A 417 -12.68 4.34 32.76
N PRO A 418 -12.01 4.63 33.89
CA PRO A 418 -12.72 4.80 35.15
C PRO A 418 -13.61 6.04 35.10
N LEU A 419 -14.84 5.97 35.61
CA LEU A 419 -15.80 7.06 35.54
C LEU A 419 -15.26 8.32 36.24
N VAL A 420 -14.61 8.13 37.39
CA VAL A 420 -13.93 9.18 38.17
C VAL A 420 -12.53 8.72 38.61
N LYS A 421 -11.64 9.68 38.87
CA LYS A 421 -10.25 9.47 39.33
C LYS A 421 -10.11 9.09 40.81
N LYS A 422 -11.18 8.58 41.43
CA LYS A 422 -11.25 8.34 42.87
C LYS A 422 -12.19 7.16 43.14
N ASP A 423 -12.49 6.94 44.41
CA ASP A 423 -13.49 5.96 44.86
C ASP A 423 -13.14 4.49 44.50
N GLY A 424 -11.85 4.16 44.34
CA GLY A 424 -11.40 2.79 44.07
C GLY A 424 -11.58 2.32 42.61
N LEU A 425 -12.17 3.14 41.74
CA LEU A 425 -12.41 2.79 40.33
C LEU A 425 -11.11 2.67 39.50
N PRO A 426 -10.10 3.56 39.67
CA PRO A 426 -8.81 3.41 39.00
C PRO A 426 -8.14 2.06 39.29
N GLU A 427 -8.21 1.59 40.53
CA GLU A 427 -7.61 0.32 40.96
C GLU A 427 -8.27 -0.88 40.28
N ILE A 428 -9.59 -0.86 40.12
CA ILE A 428 -10.32 -1.89 39.36
C ILE A 428 -9.95 -1.81 37.87
N ALA A 429 -9.91 -0.60 37.29
CA ALA A 429 -9.51 -0.40 35.90
C ALA A 429 -8.09 -0.93 35.62
N HIS A 430 -7.14 -0.70 36.53
CA HIS A 430 -5.78 -1.26 36.42
C HIS A 430 -5.76 -2.78 36.51
N LYS A 431 -6.57 -3.41 37.37
CA LYS A 431 -6.70 -4.87 37.41
C LYS A 431 -7.22 -5.44 36.07
N ILE A 432 -8.22 -4.80 35.47
CA ILE A 432 -8.75 -5.20 34.15
C ILE A 432 -7.65 -5.06 33.08
N ILE A 433 -6.85 -4.00 33.12
CA ILE A 433 -5.72 -3.82 32.21
C ILE A 433 -4.66 -4.91 32.41
N ASP A 434 -4.30 -5.21 33.66
CA ASP A 434 -3.28 -6.21 33.98
C ASP A 434 -3.67 -7.61 33.48
N ASP A 435 -4.97 -7.92 33.45
CA ASP A 435 -5.50 -9.16 32.87
C ASP A 435 -5.51 -9.12 31.34
N LEU A 436 -6.07 -8.08 30.73
CA LEU A 436 -6.24 -7.99 29.27
C LEU A 436 -4.92 -7.75 28.50
N ARG A 437 -3.92 -7.13 29.10
CA ARG A 437 -2.66 -6.74 28.41
C ARG A 437 -1.81 -7.92 27.94
N TRP A 438 -2.05 -9.13 28.46
CA TRP A 438 -1.37 -10.34 28.01
C TRP A 438 -1.76 -10.74 26.59
N ASP A 439 -2.98 -10.40 26.17
CA ASP A 439 -3.54 -10.78 24.88
C ASP A 439 -3.75 -9.56 23.95
N PHE A 440 -3.95 -8.36 24.51
CA PHE A 440 -4.35 -7.18 23.74
C PHE A 440 -3.56 -5.92 24.08
N ASN A 441 -3.33 -5.07 23.08
CA ASN A 441 -2.95 -3.68 23.31
C ASN A 441 -4.15 -2.92 23.90
N VAL A 442 -4.06 -2.56 25.18
CA VAL A 442 -5.09 -1.82 25.91
C VAL A 442 -4.58 -0.46 26.36
N ALA A 443 -5.47 0.53 26.37
CA ALA A 443 -5.17 1.88 26.84
C ALA A 443 -5.86 2.19 28.16
N TYR A 444 -5.24 3.02 28.99
CA TYR A 444 -5.85 3.62 30.17
C TYR A 444 -6.07 5.11 29.92
N ASP A 445 -7.24 5.63 30.27
CA ASP A 445 -7.46 7.07 30.30
C ASP A 445 -8.47 7.47 31.36
N GLU A 446 -8.05 8.34 32.27
CA GLU A 446 -8.85 8.88 33.36
C GLU A 446 -8.99 10.41 33.28
N LYS A 447 -8.33 11.07 32.32
CA LYS A 447 -8.33 12.53 32.18
C LYS A 447 -9.60 12.97 31.46
N ASP A 448 -10.19 14.07 31.92
CA ASP A 448 -11.44 14.64 31.38
C ASP A 448 -12.70 13.76 31.56
N ALA A 449 -13.85 14.33 31.21
CA ALA A 449 -15.13 13.62 31.26
C ALA A 449 -15.13 12.41 30.31
N VAL A 450 -15.82 11.32 30.70
CA VAL A 450 -15.86 10.05 29.95
C VAL A 450 -16.29 10.24 28.49
N GLY A 451 -17.22 11.16 28.22
CA GLY A 451 -17.64 11.49 26.85
C GLY A 451 -16.51 12.04 25.96
N ARG A 452 -15.61 12.88 26.51
CA ARG A 452 -14.44 13.38 25.77
C ARG A 452 -13.42 12.26 25.52
N ARG A 453 -13.26 11.37 26.51
CA ARG A 453 -12.42 10.17 26.37
C ARG A 453 -12.93 9.24 25.28
N TYR A 454 -14.24 9.00 25.19
CA TYR A 454 -14.84 8.27 24.06
C TYR A 454 -14.55 8.93 22.72
N ARG A 455 -14.71 10.26 22.60
CA ARG A 455 -14.42 10.98 21.34
C ARG A 455 -12.95 10.84 20.93
N ARG A 456 -12.02 10.88 21.89
CA ARG A 456 -10.59 10.65 21.63
C ARG A 456 -10.35 9.22 21.11
N GLN A 457 -10.96 8.23 21.73
CA GLN A 457 -10.81 6.83 21.33
C GLN A 457 -11.49 6.51 19.98
N ASP A 458 -12.64 7.14 19.70
CA ASP A 458 -13.31 7.07 18.40
C ASP A 458 -12.37 7.61 17.29
N ALA A 459 -11.69 8.73 17.53
CA ALA A 459 -10.72 9.32 16.61
C ALA A 459 -9.43 8.48 16.43
N LEU A 460 -9.02 7.74 17.47
CA LEU A 460 -7.91 6.79 17.41
C LEU A 460 -8.29 5.45 16.75
N GLY A 461 -9.59 5.20 16.59
CA GLY A 461 -10.13 3.99 15.99
C GLY A 461 -10.16 2.78 16.93
N THR A 462 -10.11 3.00 18.24
CA THR A 462 -10.20 1.94 19.26
C THR A 462 -11.59 1.30 19.23
N PRO A 463 -11.73 -0.02 18.97
CA PRO A 463 -13.03 -0.67 18.81
C PRO A 463 -13.92 -0.63 20.06
N PHE A 464 -13.31 -0.78 21.25
CA PHE A 464 -14.04 -0.88 22.51
C PHE A 464 -13.59 0.17 23.53
N CYS A 465 -14.55 0.82 24.17
CA CYS A 465 -14.29 1.60 25.38
C CYS A 465 -15.03 0.96 26.55
N ILE A 466 -14.30 0.57 27.58
CA ILE A 466 -14.82 -0.11 28.77
C ILE A 466 -14.84 0.88 29.91
N THR A 467 -16.01 1.14 30.48
CA THR A 467 -16.18 2.10 31.56
C THR A 467 -16.40 1.39 32.88
N VAL A 468 -15.58 1.76 33.86
CA VAL A 468 -15.62 1.27 35.24
C VAL A 468 -16.33 2.32 36.08
N ASP A 469 -17.50 1.98 36.61
CA ASP A 469 -18.37 2.88 37.37
C ASP A 469 -18.63 2.34 38.79
N HIS A 470 -19.37 3.11 39.60
CA HIS A 470 -19.66 2.73 40.98
C HIS A 470 -20.38 1.38 41.11
N GLN A 471 -21.26 1.04 40.16
CA GLN A 471 -21.94 -0.26 40.13
C GLN A 471 -20.96 -1.42 39.92
N THR A 472 -19.83 -1.18 39.24
CA THR A 472 -18.77 -2.19 39.05
C THR A 472 -18.23 -2.71 40.39
N ILE A 473 -18.19 -1.87 41.42
CA ILE A 473 -17.73 -2.25 42.76
C ILE A 473 -18.68 -3.29 43.38
N GLU A 474 -19.97 -3.17 43.11
CA GLU A 474 -21.03 -4.00 43.70
C GLU A 474 -21.20 -5.34 42.98
N ASP A 475 -21.17 -5.34 41.65
CA ASP A 475 -21.58 -6.51 40.85
C ASP A 475 -20.50 -7.07 39.91
N GLN A 476 -19.30 -6.48 39.88
CA GLN A 476 -18.19 -6.87 38.99
C GLN A 476 -18.56 -6.85 37.50
N THR A 477 -19.51 -5.99 37.12
CA THR A 477 -19.85 -5.73 35.72
C THR A 477 -19.41 -4.34 35.29
N VAL A 478 -19.06 -4.21 34.00
CA VAL A 478 -18.62 -2.96 33.38
C VAL A 478 -19.50 -2.62 32.19
N THR A 479 -19.48 -1.36 31.77
CA THR A 479 -20.13 -0.93 30.54
C THR A 479 -19.15 -1.00 29.38
N ILE A 480 -19.42 -1.84 28.38
CA ILE A 480 -18.66 -1.89 27.12
C ILE A 480 -19.38 -1.07 26.05
N ARG A 481 -18.66 -0.12 25.45
CA ARG A 481 -19.14 0.72 24.34
C ARG A 481 -18.46 0.32 23.04
N HIS A 482 -19.26 0.05 22.01
CA HIS A 482 -18.80 -0.22 20.66
C HIS A 482 -18.56 1.09 19.88
N ARG A 483 -17.40 1.24 19.25
CA ARG A 483 -17.02 2.43 18.47
C ARG A 483 -18.03 2.78 17.38
N ASP A 484 -18.36 1.79 16.54
CA ASP A 484 -19.10 2.01 15.30
C ASP A 484 -20.58 2.28 15.55
N THR A 485 -21.23 1.47 16.39
CA THR A 485 -22.66 1.59 16.70
C THR A 485 -22.97 2.55 17.85
N MET A 486 -21.96 2.94 18.63
CA MET A 486 -22.10 3.67 19.90
C MET A 486 -22.93 2.96 20.97
N LYS A 487 -23.38 1.73 20.72
CA LYS A 487 -24.16 0.93 21.66
C LYS A 487 -23.33 0.63 22.90
N GLN A 488 -24.00 0.70 24.06
CA GLN A 488 -23.44 0.39 25.35
C GLN A 488 -24.16 -0.82 25.92
N ASP A 489 -23.39 -1.83 26.30
CA ASP A 489 -23.89 -3.06 26.89
C ASP A 489 -23.23 -3.26 28.26
N ARG A 490 -23.99 -3.77 29.23
CA ARG A 490 -23.48 -4.13 30.57
C ARG A 490 -23.02 -5.58 30.54
N VAL A 491 -21.76 -5.85 30.84
CA VAL A 491 -21.15 -7.18 30.75
C VAL A 491 -20.31 -7.49 31.98
N ALA A 492 -20.17 -8.77 32.33
CA ALA A 492 -19.27 -9.18 33.41
C ALA A 492 -17.81 -8.94 33.01
N ILE A 493 -16.97 -8.54 33.97
CA ILE A 493 -15.53 -8.35 33.73
C ILE A 493 -14.89 -9.63 33.16
N ALA A 494 -15.33 -10.80 33.62
CA ALA A 494 -14.83 -12.09 33.17
C ALA A 494 -15.09 -12.38 31.67
N ASP A 495 -16.11 -11.76 31.07
CA ASP A 495 -16.47 -11.98 29.67
C ASP A 495 -15.70 -11.06 28.71
N LEU A 496 -15.04 -10.02 29.22
CA LEU A 496 -14.36 -9.00 28.41
C LEU A 496 -13.34 -9.60 27.43
N LYS A 497 -12.51 -10.54 27.90
CA LYS A 497 -11.49 -11.19 27.07
C LYS A 497 -12.12 -11.86 25.86
N THR A 498 -13.18 -12.65 26.07
CA THR A 498 -13.88 -13.39 25.01
C THR A 498 -14.58 -12.44 24.04
N ILE A 499 -15.23 -11.38 24.55
CA ILE A 499 -15.92 -10.39 23.72
C ILE A 499 -14.92 -9.65 22.81
N ILE A 500 -13.79 -9.20 23.38
CA ILE A 500 -12.75 -8.50 22.61
C ILE A 500 -12.13 -9.45 21.58
N ASP A 501 -11.74 -10.67 21.98
CA ASP A 501 -11.10 -11.64 21.08
C ASP A 501 -11.98 -11.95 19.85
N ASN A 502 -13.27 -12.20 20.06
CA ASN A 502 -14.20 -12.52 18.98
C ASN A 502 -14.23 -11.45 17.88
N GLU A 503 -14.09 -10.18 18.26
CA GLU A 503 -14.13 -9.07 17.31
C GLU A 503 -12.76 -8.78 16.68
N VAL A 504 -11.68 -8.83 17.45
CA VAL A 504 -10.33 -8.42 17.00
C VAL A 504 -9.47 -9.57 16.48
N SER A 505 -9.92 -10.81 16.60
CA SER A 505 -9.14 -12.00 16.22
C SER A 505 -8.89 -12.07 14.72
N MET A 506 -7.62 -12.22 14.36
CA MET A 506 -7.20 -12.44 12.97
C MET A 506 -7.85 -13.67 12.35
N LYS A 507 -8.13 -14.72 13.15
CA LYS A 507 -8.81 -15.92 12.67
C LYS A 507 -10.18 -15.58 12.09
N ASN A 508 -11.00 -14.85 12.84
CA ASN A 508 -12.37 -14.53 12.45
C ASN A 508 -12.42 -13.62 11.23
N TRP A 509 -11.40 -12.77 11.04
CA TRP A 509 -11.27 -11.91 9.87
C TRP A 509 -10.76 -12.67 8.64
N LEU A 510 -9.73 -13.51 8.78
CA LEU A 510 -9.19 -14.31 7.69
C LEU A 510 -10.18 -15.38 7.21
N MET A 511 -11.05 -15.90 8.08
CA MET A 511 -12.14 -16.81 7.68
C MET A 511 -13.20 -16.16 6.77
N LYS A 512 -13.17 -14.83 6.57
CA LYS A 512 -14.04 -14.13 5.61
C LYS A 512 -13.48 -14.16 4.17
N MET A 513 -12.21 -14.55 3.98
CA MET A 513 -11.59 -14.76 2.66
C MET A 513 -12.15 -16.00 1.98
#